data_AF-A0AAV5DEW2-F1
#
_entry.id   AF-A0AAV5DEW2-F1
#
_cell.length_a   1.000
_cell.length_b   1.000
_cell.length_c   1.000
_cell.angle_alpha   90.00
_cell.angle_beta   90.00
_cell.angle_gamma   90.00
#
_symmetry.space_group_name_H-M   'P 1'
#
loop_
_entity.id
_entity.type
_entity.pdbx_description
1 polymer ?
#
loop_
_entity_poly.entity_id
_entity_poly.type
_entity_poly.pdbx_seq_one_letter_code
_entity_poly.pdbx_strand_id
1 'polypeptide(L)'
;MTTAIAESIKPRTPPSRRKTSQVNGMQMQMSMHSVSLLLEAILLKAKSLEGLGRVTDAAEECRTIIDIVESAWPCGIPDGTSEECKLIDIFHSALEYLPKLWMRSGCFEEAITAYRRALARSWNLDPQKSANLQKGLGSDSTVLRY
;
A
#
# COMPACT_ATOMS: atom_id res chain seq x y z
N MET A 1 -43.92 -62.17 35.61
CA MET A 1 -43.38 -60.86 35.99
C MET A 1 -42.64 -60.31 34.78
N THR A 2 -43.25 -59.37 34.06
CA THR A 2 -42.68 -58.73 32.85
C THR A 2 -42.48 -57.26 33.15
N THR A 3 -41.23 -56.82 33.27
CA THR A 3 -40.87 -55.41 33.41
C THR A 3 -40.81 -54.75 32.03
N ALA A 4 -41.73 -53.82 31.79
CA ALA A 4 -41.59 -52.76 30.80
C ALA A 4 -40.66 -51.65 31.36
N ILE A 5 -40.06 -50.84 30.48
CA ILE A 5 -39.70 -49.39 30.58
C ILE A 5 -38.90 -49.08 29.30
N ALA A 6 -39.52 -48.54 28.26
CA ALA A 6 -39.77 -47.12 27.96
C ALA A 6 -38.58 -46.45 27.23
N GLU A 7 -38.62 -46.46 25.89
CA GLU A 7 -37.78 -45.61 25.04
C GLU A 7 -38.54 -44.31 24.71
N SER A 8 -37.95 -43.18 25.12
CA SER A 8 -38.44 -41.83 24.90
C SER A 8 -38.12 -41.37 23.48
N ILE A 9 -39.15 -41.18 22.65
CA ILE A 9 -39.02 -40.65 21.30
C ILE A 9 -38.99 -39.11 21.37
N LYS A 10 -37.82 -38.49 21.17
CA LYS A 10 -37.72 -37.04 20.95
C LYS A 10 -37.98 -36.70 19.48
N PRO A 11 -38.82 -35.69 19.16
CA PRO A 11 -39.06 -35.25 17.79
C PRO A 11 -37.82 -34.53 17.22
N ARG A 12 -37.38 -34.96 16.03
CA ARG A 12 -36.31 -34.31 15.25
C ARG A 12 -36.86 -33.07 14.56
N THR A 13 -36.49 -31.88 15.02
CA THR A 13 -36.60 -30.62 14.27
C THR A 13 -35.54 -30.60 13.16
N PRO A 14 -35.89 -30.32 11.88
CA PRO A 14 -34.90 -30.22 10.82
C PRO A 14 -34.07 -28.93 10.98
N PRO A 15 -32.74 -28.98 10.85
CA PRO A 15 -31.95 -27.77 10.82
C PRO A 15 -32.24 -27.03 9.51
N SER A 16 -32.90 -25.89 9.62
CA SER A 16 -32.99 -24.86 8.58
C SER A 16 -31.58 -24.40 8.23
N ARG A 17 -30.95 -25.07 7.27
CA ARG A 17 -29.67 -24.69 6.67
C ARG A 17 -29.89 -23.41 5.86
N ARG A 18 -29.89 -22.26 6.54
CA ARG A 18 -29.66 -20.95 5.91
C ARG A 18 -28.30 -21.05 5.23
N LYS A 19 -28.31 -21.21 3.91
CA LYS A 19 -27.12 -21.05 3.07
C LYS A 19 -26.77 -19.56 3.11
N THR A 20 -26.05 -19.15 4.14
CA THR A 20 -25.28 -17.92 4.08
C THR A 20 -24.31 -18.13 2.94
N SER A 21 -24.51 -17.41 1.85
CA SER A 21 -23.55 -17.30 0.77
C SER A 21 -22.25 -16.78 1.38
N GLN A 22 -21.34 -17.69 1.70
CA GLN A 22 -19.93 -17.35 1.74
C GLN A 22 -19.58 -16.93 0.32
N VAL A 23 -19.71 -15.63 0.05
CA VAL A 23 -18.82 -15.00 -0.91
C VAL A 23 -17.45 -15.20 -0.29
N ASN A 24 -16.79 -16.28 -0.68
CA ASN A 24 -15.36 -16.46 -0.45
C ASN A 24 -14.71 -15.26 -1.12
N GLY A 25 -14.49 -14.20 -0.34
CA GLY A 25 -13.50 -13.20 -0.66
C GLY A 25 -12.19 -13.97 -0.80
N MET A 26 -11.78 -14.22 -2.04
CA MET A 26 -10.48 -14.77 -2.34
C MET A 26 -9.46 -13.73 -1.86
N GLN A 27 -9.11 -13.75 -0.57
CA GLN A 27 -7.91 -13.12 -0.09
C GLN A 27 -6.75 -13.91 -0.72
N MET A 28 -6.36 -13.47 -1.91
CA MET A 28 -5.24 -14.03 -2.63
C MET A 28 -3.99 -13.68 -1.84
N GLN A 29 -3.54 -14.61 -1.01
CA GLN A 29 -2.34 -14.46 -0.22
C GLN A 29 -1.13 -14.58 -1.16
N MET A 30 -0.69 -13.45 -1.68
CA MET A 30 0.50 -13.36 -2.52
C MET A 30 1.77 -13.53 -1.67
N SER A 31 2.81 -14.11 -2.25
CA SER A 31 4.15 -14.10 -1.63
C SER A 31 4.70 -12.67 -1.61
N MET A 32 5.58 -12.33 -0.66
CA MET A 32 6.24 -11.02 -0.61
C MET A 32 7.02 -10.70 -1.89
N HIS A 33 7.60 -11.72 -2.54
CA HIS A 33 8.29 -11.56 -3.82
C HIS A 33 7.32 -11.14 -4.94
N SER A 34 6.13 -11.76 -4.99
CA SER A 34 5.09 -11.39 -5.95
C SER A 34 4.60 -9.95 -5.74
N VAL A 35 4.49 -9.51 -4.47
CA VAL A 35 4.17 -8.12 -4.13
C VAL A 35 5.28 -7.17 -4.58
N SER A 36 6.55 -7.52 -4.35
CA SER A 36 7.70 -6.73 -4.84
C SER A 36 7.67 -6.56 -6.36
N LEU A 37 7.43 -7.63 -7.11
CA LEU A 37 7.31 -7.58 -8.58
C LEU A 37 6.13 -6.70 -9.03
N LEU A 38 4.99 -6.79 -8.34
CA LEU A 38 3.83 -5.96 -8.64
C LEU A 38 4.13 -4.47 -8.46
N LEU A 39 4.75 -4.09 -7.34
CA LEU A 39 5.11 -2.70 -7.09
C LEU A 39 6.22 -2.22 -8.04
N GLU A 40 7.16 -3.09 -8.41
CA GLU A 40 8.18 -2.77 -9.42
C GLU A 40 7.53 -2.49 -10.78
N ALA A 41 6.53 -3.29 -11.18
CA ALA A 41 5.79 -3.08 -12.42
C ALA A 41 5.02 -1.75 -12.42
N ILE A 42 4.40 -1.38 -11.29
CA ILE A 42 3.73 -0.08 -11.15
C ILE A 42 4.75 1.07 -11.23
N LEU A 43 5.92 0.92 -10.61
CA LEU A 43 6.97 1.95 -10.67
C LEU A 43 7.52 2.12 -12.09
N LEU A 44 7.72 1.00 -12.81
CA LEU A 44 8.12 1.03 -14.22
C LEU A 44 7.06 1.69 -15.10
N LYS A 45 5.77 1.39 -14.87
CA LYS A 45 4.65 2.06 -15.53
C LYS A 45 4.68 3.58 -15.28
N ALA A 46 4.90 4.02 -14.04
CA ALA A 46 5.03 5.44 -13.71
C ALA A 46 6.15 6.11 -14.52
N LYS A 47 7.34 5.49 -14.58
CA LYS A 47 8.48 5.99 -15.35
C LYS A 47 8.17 6.06 -16.85
N SER A 48 7.50 5.06 -17.40
CA SER A 48 7.06 5.09 -18.80
C SER A 48 6.05 6.21 -19.08
N LEU A 49 5.08 6.42 -18.18
CA LEU A 49 4.10 7.49 -18.32
C LEU A 49 4.75 8.88 -18.31
N GLU A 50 5.71 9.11 -17.41
CA GLU A 50 6.47 10.35 -17.36
C GLU A 50 7.30 10.55 -18.64
N GLY A 51 7.94 9.51 -19.16
CA GLY A 51 8.66 9.55 -20.45
C GLY A 51 7.76 9.90 -21.65
N LEU A 52 6.46 9.60 -21.56
CA LEU A 52 5.43 9.99 -22.53
C LEU A 52 4.83 11.39 -22.25
N GLY A 53 5.31 12.11 -21.24
CA GLY A 53 4.79 13.42 -20.84
C GLY A 53 3.50 13.37 -20.01
N ARG A 54 2.99 12.18 -19.66
CA ARG A 54 1.80 12.00 -18.82
C ARG A 54 2.18 12.05 -17.33
N VAL A 55 2.72 13.19 -16.91
CA VAL A 55 3.34 13.37 -15.59
C VAL A 55 2.34 13.18 -14.44
N THR A 56 1.10 13.66 -14.58
CA THR A 56 0.04 13.49 -13.58
C THR A 56 -0.31 12.02 -13.38
N ASP A 57 -0.45 11.25 -14.47
CA ASP A 57 -0.74 9.83 -14.39
C ASP A 57 0.43 9.06 -13.75
N ALA A 58 1.67 9.45 -14.07
CA ALA A 58 2.85 8.88 -13.42
C ALA A 58 2.84 9.12 -11.90
N ALA A 59 2.41 10.30 -11.46
CA ALA A 59 2.32 10.64 -10.04
C ALA A 59 1.28 9.76 -9.33
N GLU A 60 0.12 9.55 -9.96
CA GLU A 60 -0.93 8.67 -9.41
C GLU A 60 -0.48 7.20 -9.29
N GLU A 61 0.32 6.69 -10.23
CA GLU A 61 0.90 5.34 -10.10
C GLU A 61 1.89 5.27 -8.93
N CYS A 62 2.75 6.28 -8.74
CA CYS A 62 3.65 6.36 -7.57
C CYS A 62 2.87 6.47 -6.25
N ARG A 63 1.78 7.23 -6.23
CA ARG A 63 0.87 7.33 -5.08
C ARG A 63 0.24 5.99 -4.75
N THR A 64 -0.19 5.24 -5.76
CA THR A 64 -0.78 3.90 -5.60
C THR A 64 0.17 2.95 -4.88
N ILE A 65 1.47 2.96 -5.22
CA ILE A 65 2.49 2.18 -4.51
C ILE A 65 2.52 2.54 -3.03
N ILE A 66 2.56 3.85 -2.73
CA ILE A 66 2.63 4.34 -1.37
C ILE A 66 1.38 3.94 -0.58
N ASP A 67 0.19 4.14 -1.16
CA ASP A 67 -1.09 3.77 -0.53
C ASP A 67 -1.16 2.26 -0.21
N ILE A 68 -0.72 1.40 -1.13
CA ILE A 68 -0.67 -0.06 -0.91
C ILE A 68 0.25 -0.39 0.27
N VAL A 69 1.47 0.14 0.28
CA VAL A 69 2.46 -0.15 1.34
C VAL A 69 2.01 0.39 2.69
N GLU A 70 1.45 1.60 2.74
CA GLU A 70 0.92 2.17 3.97
C GLU A 70 -0.28 1.39 4.52
N SER A 71 -1.15 0.88 3.63
CA SER A 71 -2.28 0.04 4.03
C SER A 71 -1.85 -1.33 4.58
N ALA A 72 -0.76 -1.89 4.03
CA ALA A 72 -0.19 -3.15 4.49
C ALA A 72 0.56 -2.99 5.82
N TRP A 73 1.19 -1.83 6.04
CA TRP A 73 1.98 -1.52 7.22
C TRP A 73 1.50 -0.24 7.92
N PRO A 74 0.32 -0.31 8.57
CA PRO A 74 -0.26 0.85 9.24
C PRO A 74 0.57 1.32 10.44
N CYS A 75 1.50 0.52 10.97
CA CYS A 75 2.38 0.89 12.08
C CYS A 75 3.84 1.16 11.66
N GLY A 76 4.15 1.14 10.36
CA GLY A 76 5.52 1.21 9.84
C GLY A 76 6.06 -0.15 9.40
N ILE A 77 7.23 -0.15 8.76
CA ILE A 77 7.84 -1.36 8.18
C ILE A 77 8.25 -2.29 9.33
N PRO A 78 7.78 -3.55 9.36
CA PRO A 78 8.15 -4.50 10.40
C PRO A 78 9.63 -4.88 10.32
N ASP A 79 10.27 -5.00 11.47
CA ASP A 79 11.66 -5.44 11.62
C ASP A 79 11.84 -6.85 11.01
N GLY A 80 12.80 -6.99 10.10
CA GLY A 80 13.04 -8.26 9.38
C GLY A 80 12.28 -8.40 8.06
N THR A 81 11.67 -7.32 7.54
CA THR A 81 11.28 -7.27 6.11
C THR A 81 12.52 -7.49 5.26
N SER A 82 12.69 -8.72 4.78
CA SER A 82 13.90 -9.26 4.14
C SER A 82 14.55 -8.31 3.14
N GLU A 83 15.87 -8.11 3.29
CA GLU A 83 16.76 -7.43 2.35
C GLU A 83 16.76 -8.05 0.95
N GLU A 84 16.29 -9.30 0.78
CA GLU A 84 16.18 -9.95 -0.53
C GLU A 84 14.98 -9.42 -1.35
N CYS A 85 13.97 -8.86 -0.69
CA CYS A 85 12.85 -8.24 -1.37
C CYS A 85 13.12 -6.74 -1.56
N LYS A 86 13.38 -6.33 -2.81
CA LYS A 86 13.54 -4.92 -3.26
C LYS A 86 12.32 -4.03 -2.99
N LEU A 87 11.31 -4.53 -2.29
CA LEU A 87 10.08 -3.84 -1.93
C LEU A 87 10.36 -2.51 -1.23
N ILE A 88 11.29 -2.48 -0.27
CA ILE A 88 11.64 -1.26 0.46
C ILE A 88 12.32 -0.25 -0.48
N ASP A 89 13.20 -0.70 -1.37
CA ASP A 89 13.85 0.18 -2.36
C ASP A 89 12.87 0.79 -3.35
N ILE A 90 11.92 -0.02 -3.84
CA ILE A 90 10.84 0.43 -4.75
C ILE A 90 9.98 1.47 -4.03
N PHE A 91 9.60 1.20 -2.78
CA PHE A 91 8.80 2.11 -1.98
C PHE A 91 9.54 3.44 -1.72
N HIS A 92 10.82 3.38 -1.32
CA HIS A 92 11.65 4.58 -1.17
C HIS A 92 11.80 5.35 -2.48
N SER A 93 11.98 4.65 -3.59
CA SER A 93 12.03 5.30 -4.92
C SER A 93 10.72 6.01 -5.22
N ALA A 94 9.56 5.41 -4.92
CA ALA A 94 8.27 6.05 -5.13
C ALA A 94 8.08 7.28 -4.23
N LEU A 95 8.49 7.20 -2.96
CA LEU A 95 8.47 8.34 -2.02
C LEU A 95 9.30 9.53 -2.50
N GLU A 96 10.47 9.27 -3.09
CA GLU A 96 11.32 10.34 -3.62
C GLU A 96 10.77 10.89 -4.96
N TYR A 97 10.13 10.04 -5.76
CA TYR A 97 9.66 10.41 -7.08
C TYR A 97 8.35 11.18 -7.07
N LEU A 98 7.42 10.77 -6.21
CA LEU A 98 6.06 11.32 -6.17
C LEU A 98 6.04 12.85 -6.05
N PRO A 99 6.76 13.49 -5.10
CA PRO A 99 6.73 14.94 -4.99
C PRO A 99 7.32 15.64 -6.23
N LYS A 100 8.37 15.07 -6.84
CA LYS A 100 9.02 15.62 -8.03
C LYS A 100 8.09 15.59 -9.25
N LEU A 101 7.27 14.54 -9.38
CA LEU A 101 6.25 14.46 -10.44
C LEU A 101 5.12 15.47 -10.22
N TRP A 102 4.67 15.66 -8.99
CA TRP A 102 3.67 16.68 -8.66
C TRP A 102 4.18 18.10 -8.95
N MET A 103 5.42 18.41 -8.58
CA MET A 103 6.07 19.67 -8.94
C MET A 103 6.08 19.89 -10.46
N ARG A 104 6.46 18.87 -11.24
CA ARG A 104 6.57 18.99 -12.70
C ARG A 104 5.21 19.09 -13.41
N SER A 105 4.15 18.55 -12.81
CA SER A 105 2.78 18.69 -13.33
C SER A 105 2.10 20.01 -12.92
N GLY A 106 2.75 20.82 -12.06
CA GLY A 106 2.20 22.07 -11.55
C GLY A 106 1.23 21.90 -10.37
N CYS A 107 1.12 20.69 -9.83
CA CYS A 107 0.29 20.33 -8.68
C CYS A 107 1.08 20.52 -7.38
N PHE A 108 1.31 21.77 -7.00
CA PHE A 108 2.22 22.12 -5.91
C PHE A 108 1.72 21.71 -4.52
N GLU A 109 0.41 21.78 -4.28
CA GLU A 109 -0.19 21.37 -2.99
C GLU A 109 -0.06 19.85 -2.78
N GLU A 110 -0.24 19.08 -3.84
CA GLU A 110 -0.02 17.64 -3.86
C GLU A 110 1.45 17.29 -3.63
N ALA A 111 2.38 18.08 -4.19
CA ALA A 111 3.81 17.92 -3.94
C ALA A 111 4.17 18.15 -2.47
N ILE A 112 3.68 19.23 -1.86
CA ILE A 112 3.89 19.51 -0.42
C ILE A 112 3.31 18.38 0.43
N THR A 113 2.11 17.93 0.10
CA THR A 113 1.45 16.82 0.81
C THR A 113 2.26 15.54 0.70
N ALA A 114 2.80 15.23 -0.48
CA ALA A 114 3.67 14.08 -0.70
C ALA A 114 4.98 14.18 0.09
N TYR A 115 5.64 15.34 0.10
CA TYR A 115 6.84 15.57 0.91
C TYR A 115 6.59 15.39 2.41
N ARG A 116 5.50 15.97 2.92
CA ARG A 116 5.11 15.82 4.32
C ARG A 116 4.83 14.36 4.65
N ARG A 117 4.10 13.66 3.79
CA ARG A 117 3.79 12.23 3.95
C ARG A 117 5.05 11.37 4.00
N ALA A 118 6.01 11.65 3.13
CA ALA A 118 7.29 10.94 3.10
C ALA A 118 8.14 11.15 4.37
N LEU A 119 8.05 12.34 4.99
CA LEU A 119 8.81 12.69 6.19
C LEU A 119 8.08 12.39 7.52
N ALA A 120 6.76 12.14 7.48
CA ALA A 120 5.94 11.99 8.69
C ALA A 120 6.19 10.68 9.45
N ARG A 121 6.71 9.64 8.80
CA ARG A 121 6.92 8.30 9.39
C ARG A 121 8.35 7.82 9.21
N SER A 122 8.82 7.04 10.18
CA SER A 122 10.11 6.35 10.12
C SER A 122 10.04 5.17 9.15
N TRP A 123 10.13 5.45 7.85
CA TRP A 123 10.13 4.46 6.76
C TRP A 123 11.47 3.74 6.59
N ASN A 124 12.35 3.77 7.60
CA ASN A 124 13.74 3.32 7.49
C ASN A 124 14.45 3.90 6.25
N LEU A 125 14.14 5.17 5.92
CA LEU A 125 14.77 5.87 4.80
C LEU A 125 16.26 6.04 5.07
N ASP A 126 17.07 5.78 4.05
CA ASP A 126 18.49 6.12 4.10
C ASP A 126 18.66 7.63 4.43
N PRO A 127 19.62 8.00 5.30
CA PRO A 127 19.85 9.40 5.66
C PRO A 127 19.99 10.33 4.45
N GLN A 128 20.61 9.88 3.35
CA GLN A 128 20.77 10.65 2.12
C GLN A 128 19.43 10.88 1.39
N LYS A 129 18.56 9.86 1.32
CA LYS A 129 17.23 10.00 0.72
C LYS A 129 16.35 10.95 1.55
N SER A 130 16.45 10.86 2.87
CA SER A 130 15.73 11.76 3.79
C SER A 130 16.19 13.22 3.64
N ALA A 131 17.50 13.45 3.48
CA ALA A 131 18.07 14.77 3.22
C ALA A 131 17.62 15.34 1.87
N ASN A 132 17.55 14.51 0.82
CA ASN A 132 17.04 14.92 -0.49
C ASN A 132 15.57 15.37 -0.43
N LEU A 133 14.73 14.63 0.30
CA LEU A 133 13.33 14.97 0.52
C LEU A 133 13.19 16.29 1.30
N GLN A 134 13.97 16.47 2.37
CA GLN A 134 13.97 17.70 3.16
C GLN A 134 14.42 18.92 2.34
N LYS A 135 15.47 18.76 1.53
CA LYS A 135 15.97 19.81 0.63
C LYS A 135 14.93 20.20 -0.42
N GLY A 136 14.25 19.21 -1.01
CA GLY A 136 13.16 19.44 -1.97
C GLY A 136 12.05 20.27 -1.35
N LEU A 137 11.52 19.83 -0.19
CA LEU A 137 10.47 20.56 0.51
C LEU A 137 10.85 22.00 0.86
N GLY A 138 12.07 22.25 1.33
CA GLY A 138 12.53 23.61 1.67
C GLY A 138 12.69 24.51 0.43
N SER A 139 13.13 23.95 -0.70
CA SER A 139 13.30 24.70 -1.95
C SER A 139 11.94 25.05 -2.55
N ASP A 140 11.05 24.06 -2.63
CA ASP A 140 9.75 24.19 -3.29
C ASP A 140 8.78 25.04 -2.47
N SER A 141 8.83 24.94 -1.13
CA SER A 141 8.05 25.82 -0.24
C SER A 141 8.49 27.28 -0.31
N THR A 142 9.69 27.58 -0.80
CA THR A 142 10.18 28.95 -0.99
C THR A 142 9.70 29.52 -2.32
N VAL A 143 9.57 28.69 -3.36
CA VAL A 143 9.08 29.09 -4.69
C VAL A 143 7.59 29.48 -4.66
N LEU A 144 6.80 28.91 -3.75
CA LEU A 144 5.37 29.21 -3.59
C LEU A 144 5.08 30.42 -2.68
N ARG A 145 6.12 31.08 -2.15
CA ARG A 145 5.98 32.30 -1.32
C ARG A 145 6.21 33.60 -2.10
N TYR A 146 6.41 33.53 -3.40
CA TYR A 146 6.51 34.66 -4.33
C TYR A 146 5.43 34.55 -5.41
#